data_AF-A0A645AUD6-F1
#
_entry.id   AF-A0A645AUD6-F1
#
_cell.length_a   1.000
_cell.length_b   1.000
_cell.length_c   1.000
_cell.angle_alpha   90.00
_cell.angle_beta   90.00
_cell.angle_gamma   90.00
#
_symmetry.space_group_name_H-M   'P 1'
#
loop_
_entity.id
_entity.type
_entity.pdbx_description
1 polymer ?
#
loop_
_entity_poly.entity_id
_entity_poly.type
_entity_poly.pdbx_seq_one_letter_code
_entity_poly.pdbx_strand_id
1 'polypeptide(L)' 'MALRDTAFRDPTSFFRSYAELSDEEAVWQAREVWDTINKPNLVENIEPTRDRATAILRKGSDHVISEVRIRRI' A
#
# COMPACT_ATOMS: atom_id res chain seq x y z
N MET A 1 -4.28 9.41 -8.83
CA MET A 1 -4.70 8.72 -7.60
C MET A 1 -5.80 7.72 -7.96
N ALA A 2 -5.46 6.56 -8.54
CA ALA A 2 -6.40 5.78 -9.35
C ALA A 2 -7.61 5.17 -8.57
N LEU A 3 -7.45 4.89 -7.28
CA LEU A 3 -8.52 4.32 -6.44
C LEU A 3 -9.67 5.31 -6.22
N ARG A 4 -9.37 6.59 -5.96
CA ARG A 4 -10.39 7.63 -5.77
C ARG A 4 -11.15 7.95 -7.05
N ASP A 5 -10.44 7.97 -8.18
CA ASP A 5 -11.02 8.34 -9.47
C ASP A 5 -12.07 7.34 -9.99
N THR A 6 -12.03 6.08 -9.53
CA THR A 6 -12.87 4.99 -10.05
C THR A 6 -13.74 4.33 -8.99
N ALA A 7 -13.16 3.87 -7.87
CA ALA A 7 -13.88 3.10 -6.86
C ALA A 7 -14.77 3.96 -5.95
N PHE A 8 -14.60 5.29 -5.93
CA PHE A 8 -15.34 6.18 -5.02
C PHE A 8 -16.63 6.73 -5.65
N ARG A 9 -16.82 6.52 -6.96
CA ARG A 9 -18.01 6.99 -7.71
C ARG A 9 -19.18 6.01 -7.64
N ASP A 10 -18.94 4.76 -7.27
CA ASP A 10 -20.00 3.78 -7.00
C ASP A 10 -20.66 4.09 -5.64
N PRO A 11 -21.98 4.37 -5.61
CA PRO A 11 -22.71 4.69 -4.37
C PRO A 11 -22.75 3.52 -3.36
N THR A 12 -22.47 2.29 -3.77
CA THR A 12 -22.42 1.10 -2.90
C THR A 12 -21.01 0.77 -2.41
N SER A 13 -20.00 1.50 -2.90
CA SER A 13 -18.61 1.28 -2.51
C SER A 13 -18.39 1.61 -1.04
N PHE A 14 -17.68 0.73 -0.34
CA PHE A 14 -17.15 1.01 1.00
C PHE A 14 -16.40 2.35 1.05
N PHE A 15 -15.77 2.73 -0.07
CA PHE A 15 -14.97 3.93 -0.15
C PHE A 15 -15.75 5.21 -0.50
N ARG A 16 -17.09 5.13 -0.60
CA ARG A 16 -17.94 6.28 -0.94
C ARG A 16 -17.75 7.46 0.04
N SER A 17 -17.57 7.18 1.32
CA SER A 17 -17.31 8.21 2.34
C SER A 17 -16.02 8.98 2.11
N TYR A 18 -15.04 8.38 1.43
CA TYR A 18 -13.78 9.05 1.08
C TYR A 18 -13.89 9.88 -0.20
N ALA A 19 -14.97 9.72 -0.98
CA ALA A 19 -15.24 10.49 -2.20
C ALA A 19 -15.48 11.97 -1.92
N GLU A 20 -16.03 12.25 -0.73
CA GLU A 20 -16.48 13.58 -0.30
C GLU A 20 -15.37 14.40 0.35
N LEU A 21 -14.22 13.78 0.62
CA LEU A 21 -13.05 14.44 1.18
C LEU A 21 -12.37 15.32 0.13
N SER A 22 -11.87 16.48 0.58
CA SER A 22 -10.89 17.25 -0.18
C SER A 22 -9.60 16.44 -0.37
N ASP A 23 -8.75 16.87 -1.31
CA ASP A 23 -7.47 16.22 -1.56
C ASP A 23 -6.57 16.23 -0.33
N GLU A 24 -6.60 17.32 0.45
CA GLU A 24 -5.83 17.45 1.69
C GLU A 24 -6.32 16.48 2.76
N GLU A 25 -7.64 16.43 3.00
CA GLU A 25 -8.25 15.51 3.96
C GLU A 25 -8.01 14.04 3.57
N ALA A 26 -8.10 13.72 2.27
CA ALA A 26 -7.84 12.39 1.77
C ALA A 26 -6.38 11.96 1.99
N VAL A 27 -5.41 12.86 1.76
CA VAL A 27 -4.00 12.58 2.04
C VAL A 27 -3.75 12.41 3.53
N TRP A 28 -4.35 13.26 4.37
CA TRP A 28 -4.24 13.14 5.83
C TRP A 28 -4.80 11.81 6.32
N GLN A 29 -6.02 11.46 5.92
CA GLN A 29 -6.66 10.22 6.33
C GLN A 29 -5.92 8.98 5.80
N ALA A 30 -5.39 9.03 4.58
CA ALA A 30 -4.56 7.95 4.05
C ALA A 30 -3.27 7.75 4.85
N ARG A 31 -2.64 8.83 5.33
CA ARG A 31 -1.45 8.76 6.19
C ARG A 31 -1.79 8.17 7.55
N GLU A 32 -2.89 8.59 8.18
CA GLU A 32 -3.34 8.03 9.45
C GLU A 32 -3.59 6.52 9.33
N VAL A 33 -4.32 6.07 8.29
CA VAL A 33 -4.55 4.64 8.02
C VAL A 33 -3.23 3.90 7.78
N TRP A 34 -2.28 4.53 7.08
CA TRP A 34 -0.95 3.94 6.88
C TRP A 34 -0.20 3.77 8.20
N ASP A 35 -0.05 4.84 8.98
CA ASP A 35 0.78 4.85 10.18
C ASP A 35 0.19 4.04 11.33
N THR A 36 -1.13 3.91 11.41
CA THR A 36 -1.81 3.21 12.53
C THR A 36 -2.21 1.77 12.22
N ILE A 37 -2.38 1.40 10.94
CA ILE A 37 -2.86 0.06 10.55
C ILE A 37 -1.81 -0.66 9.69
N ASN A 38 -1.47 -0.10 8.53
CA ASN A 38 -0.70 -0.84 7.53
C ASN A 38 0.80 -0.92 7.87
N LYS A 39 1.38 0.14 8.41
CA LYS A 39 2.80 0.21 8.76
C LYS A 39 3.14 -0.68 9.98
N PRO A 40 2.37 -0.69 11.08
CA PRO A 40 2.58 -1.66 12.16
C PRO A 40 2.47 -3.09 11.63
N ASN A 41 1.45 -3.39 10.82
CA ASN A 41 1.31 -4.71 10.22
C ASN A 41 2.48 -5.08 9.29
N LEU A 42 2.99 -4.11 8.51
CA LEU A 42 4.17 -4.30 7.67
C LEU A 42 5.39 -4.67 8.51
N VAL A 43 5.70 -3.89 9.55
CA VAL A 43 6.92 -4.06 10.35
C VAL A 43 6.85 -5.28 11.25
N GLU A 44 5.70 -5.52 11.88
CA GLU A 44 5.54 -6.54 12.92
C GLU A 44 5.24 -7.92 12.33
N ASN A 45 4.49 -7.99 11.22
CA ASN A 45 3.96 -9.26 10.71
C ASN A 45 4.45 -9.62 9.31
N ILE A 46 4.60 -8.66 8.40
CA ILE A 46 4.93 -8.95 6.99
C ILE A 46 6.45 -8.98 6.77
N GLU A 47 7.16 -7.92 7.11
CA GLU A 47 8.62 -7.79 6.90
C GLU A 47 9.42 -8.94 7.54
N PRO A 48 9.11 -9.45 8.74
CA PRO A 48 9.83 -10.56 9.34
C PRO A 48 9.77 -11.86 8.53
N THR A 49 8.80 -11.99 7.61
CA THR A 49 8.67 -13.15 6.73
C THR A 49 9.57 -13.07 5.49
N ARG A 50 10.16 -11.90 5.20
CA ARG A 50 10.94 -11.64 3.97
C ARG A 50 12.06 -12.66 3.74
N ASP A 51 12.80 -13.02 4.77
CA ASP A 51 13.98 -13.91 4.65
C ASP A 51 13.61 -15.38 4.38
N ARG A 52 12.32 -15.71 4.48
CA ARG A 52 11.78 -17.02 4.12
C ARG A 52 11.39 -17.12 2.64
N ALA A 53 11.34 -16.01 1.91
CA ALA A 53 10.93 -15.99 0.51
C ALA A 53 11.93 -16.71 -0.41
N THR A 54 11.42 -17.38 -1.44
CA THR A 54 12.24 -17.99 -2.51
C THR A 54 12.89 -16.94 -3.40
N ALA A 55 12.17 -15.85 -3.66
CA ALA A 55 12.65 -14.71 -4.42
C ALA A 55 12.20 -13.40 -3.76
N ILE A 56 13.08 -12.40 -3.76
CA ILE A 56 12.83 -11.04 -3.28
C ILE A 56 13.05 -10.08 -4.44
N LEU A 57 12.03 -9.30 -4.77
CA LEU A 57 12.07 -8.27 -5.81
C LEU A 57 12.07 -6.88 -5.16
N ARG A 58 13.11 -6.09 -5.38
CA ARG A 58 13.22 -4.73 -4.84
C ARG A 58 12.80 -3.71 -5.88
N LYS A 59 11.68 -3.02 -5.62
CA LYS A 59 11.19 -1.92 -6.45
C LYS A 59 12.00 -0.63 -6.21
N GLY A 60 12.25 0.12 -7.28
CA GLY A 60 12.68 1.52 -7.25
C GLY A 60 11.50 2.47 -7.00
N SER A 61 11.79 3.77 -6.91
CA SER A 61 10.80 4.83 -6.67
C SER A 61 9.76 4.98 -7.78
N ASP A 62 10.12 4.58 -9.00
CA ASP A 62 9.27 4.56 -10.20
C ASP A 62 8.59 3.20 -10.43
N HIS A 63 8.63 2.32 -9.42
CA HIS A 63 8.13 0.94 -9.46
C HIS A 63 8.89 -0.05 -10.36
N VAL A 64 9.97 0.37 -11.03
CA VAL A 64 10.83 -0.55 -11.79
C VAL A 64 11.58 -1.47 -10.81
N ILE A 65 11.75 -2.75 -11.15
CA ILE A 65 12.55 -3.65 -10.34
C ILE A 65 14.03 -3.28 -10.48
N SER A 66 14.63 -2.85 -9.37
CA SER A 66 16.03 -2.46 -9.29
C SER A 66 16.96 -3.61 -8.93
N GLU A 67 16.46 -4.63 -8.23
CA GLU A 67 17.24 -5.77 -7.76
C GLU A 67 16.34 -7.01 -7.63
N VAL A 68 16.89 -8.18 -7.96
CA VAL A 68 16.26 -9.48 -7.77
C VAL A 68 17.22 -10.39 -6.99
N ARG A 69 16.77 -10.93 -5.86
CA ARG A 69 17.49 -11.95 -5.09
C ARG A 69 16.74 -13.26 -5.15
N ILE A 70 17.42 -14.34 -5.54
CA ILE A 70 16.85 -15.69 -5.58
C ILE A 70 17.65 -16.57 -4.61
N ARG A 71 16.95 -17.29 -3.74
CA ARG A 71 17.57 -18.25 -2.83
C ARG A 71 18.16 -19.41 -3.65
N ARG A 72 19.46 -19.68 -3.48
CA ARG A 72 20.04 -20.94 -3.95
C ARG A 72 19.58 -22.06 -3.01
N ILE A 73 19.03 -23.12 -3.59
CA ILE A 73 18.52 -24.31 -2.92
C ILE A 73 19.45 -25.47 -3.27
#